data_AF-A0A7X3PYW7-F1
#
_entry.id   AF-A0A7X3PYW7-F1
#
_cell.length_a   1.000
_cell.length_b   1.000
_cell.length_c   1.000
_cell.angle_alpha   90.00
_cell.angle_beta   90.00
_cell.angle_gamma   90.00
#
_symmetry.space_group_name_H-M   'P 1'
#
loop_
_entity.id
_entity.type
_entity.pdbx_description
1 polymer ?
#
loop_
_entity_poly.entity_id
_entity_poly.type
_entity_poly.pdbx_seq_one_letter_code
_entity_poly.pdbx_strand_id
1 'polypeptide(L)'
;MPEFVPATLQLYRQALLATWQSLTRNWLLVPAVMILAVLMYAATGLAMGLGMPGGLLLGMANAFVVGAFLGLLEQAVTGARPMVWSDLWDVAGGYFWDVITVGFIVWVPLQILELGMQANPYGPAIVSAVFLLLFILLNPVPELIYQSRAGTSLEILKDSYEFVLENWIEWFSPLVVILAPFGLSFFFSISSRNGRLMGLDFLQLLGLPFAVLSQWFQALGLSSLTAMILVLCLTPVSAVLMMLFRGHLYKALTSSSRRQRLFQRRQSLGN
;
A
#
# COMPACT_ATOMS: atom_id res chain seq x y z
N MET A 1 6.78 -25.89 15.81
CA MET A 1 7.57 -24.89 15.06
C MET A 1 7.81 -25.26 13.57
N PRO A 2 8.12 -26.52 13.16
CA PRO A 2 8.50 -26.79 11.75
C PRO A 2 7.35 -26.74 10.74
N GLU A 3 6.08 -26.83 11.16
CA GLU A 3 4.92 -26.79 10.25
C GLU A 3 4.45 -25.37 9.89
N PHE A 4 4.91 -24.35 10.62
CA PHE A 4 4.48 -22.97 10.41
C PHE A 4 5.12 -22.36 9.16
N VAL A 5 6.45 -22.44 9.06
CA VAL A 5 7.22 -21.87 7.94
C VAL A 5 6.68 -22.33 6.58
N PRO A 6 6.45 -23.64 6.34
CA PRO A 6 6.01 -24.05 5.01
C PRO A 6 4.52 -23.82 4.78
N ALA A 7 3.70 -23.65 5.83
CA ALA A 7 2.30 -23.20 5.66
C ALA A 7 2.27 -21.72 5.20
N THR A 8 3.11 -20.87 5.79
CA THR A 8 3.27 -19.47 5.38
C THR A 8 3.86 -19.35 3.97
N LEU A 9 4.84 -20.18 3.61
CA LEU A 9 5.37 -20.22 2.24
C LEU A 9 4.30 -20.64 1.22
N GLN A 10 3.45 -21.61 1.56
CA GLN A 10 2.35 -22.03 0.69
C GLN A 10 1.33 -20.90 0.50
N LEU A 11 1.02 -20.16 1.56
CA LEU A 11 0.18 -18.96 1.51
C LEU A 11 0.78 -17.92 0.54
N TYR A 12 2.07 -17.61 0.65
CA TYR A 12 2.72 -16.66 -0.25
C TYR A 12 2.76 -17.14 -1.69
N ARG A 13 3.02 -18.43 -1.90
CA ARG A 13 2.98 -19.01 -3.24
C ARG A 13 1.59 -18.86 -3.87
N GLN A 14 0.53 -19.14 -3.11
CA GLN A 14 -0.85 -18.99 -3.60
C GLN A 14 -1.18 -17.52 -3.89
N ALA A 15 -0.80 -16.60 -3.00
CA ALA A 15 -0.98 -15.16 -3.23
C ALA A 15 -0.20 -14.67 -4.47
N LEU A 16 1.02 -15.14 -4.69
CA LEU A 16 1.82 -14.81 -5.89
C LEU A 16 1.18 -15.35 -7.17
N LEU A 17 0.69 -16.59 -7.17
CA LEU A 17 0.01 -17.16 -8.33
C LEU A 17 -1.28 -16.40 -8.65
N ALA A 18 -2.07 -16.07 -7.63
CA ALA A 18 -3.28 -15.25 -7.79
C ALA A 18 -2.95 -13.83 -8.29
N THR A 19 -1.85 -13.25 -7.81
CA THR A 19 -1.33 -11.95 -8.28
C THR A 19 -1.00 -11.98 -9.75
N TRP A 20 -0.26 -13.00 -10.19
CA TRP A 20 0.12 -13.16 -11.60
C TRP A 20 -1.11 -13.34 -12.50
N GLN A 21 -2.06 -14.19 -12.08
CA GLN A 21 -3.32 -14.38 -12.79
C GLN A 21 -4.13 -13.07 -12.87
N SER A 22 -4.28 -12.35 -11.76
CA SER A 22 -4.95 -11.04 -11.75
C SER A 22 -4.27 -10.01 -12.63
N LEU A 23 -2.92 -9.96 -12.65
CA LEU A 23 -2.18 -9.01 -13.48
C LEU A 23 -2.36 -9.32 -14.98
N THR A 24 -2.17 -10.58 -15.38
CA THR A 24 -2.32 -10.98 -16.79
C THR A 24 -3.74 -10.77 -17.31
N ARG A 25 -4.75 -11.03 -16.46
CA ARG A 25 -6.16 -10.78 -16.77
C ARG A 25 -6.52 -9.29 -16.82
N ASN A 26 -5.91 -8.48 -15.95
CA ASN A 26 -6.23 -7.07 -15.76
C ASN A 26 -5.02 -6.17 -16.04
N TRP A 27 -4.33 -6.41 -17.17
CA TRP A 27 -3.10 -5.69 -17.52
C TRP A 27 -3.32 -4.18 -17.68
N LEU A 28 -4.56 -3.76 -17.98
CA LEU A 28 -5.02 -2.36 -18.07
C LEU A 28 -4.79 -1.56 -16.78
N LEU A 29 -4.59 -2.22 -15.63
CA LEU A 29 -4.20 -1.57 -14.38
C LEU A 29 -2.88 -0.80 -14.51
N VAL A 30 -1.91 -1.33 -15.25
CA VAL A 30 -0.58 -0.70 -15.40
C VAL A 30 -0.69 0.66 -16.10
N PRO A 31 -1.28 0.77 -17.31
CA PRO A 31 -1.48 2.08 -17.94
C PRO A 31 -2.45 2.96 -17.15
N ALA A 32 -3.44 2.42 -16.44
CA ALA A 32 -4.32 3.21 -15.58
C ALA A 32 -3.54 3.89 -14.43
N VAL A 33 -2.66 3.16 -13.74
CA VAL A 33 -1.77 3.71 -12.71
C VAL A 33 -0.87 4.80 -13.28
N MET A 34 -0.37 4.64 -14.50
CA MET A 34 0.42 5.67 -15.17
C MET A 34 -0.37 6.95 -15.44
N ILE A 35 -1.60 6.82 -15.94
CA ILE A 35 -2.50 7.96 -16.18
C ILE A 35 -2.78 8.69 -14.86
N LEU A 36 -3.13 7.95 -13.82
CA LEU A 36 -3.36 8.50 -12.48
C LEU A 36 -2.12 9.20 -11.91
N ALA A 37 -0.92 8.68 -12.16
CA ALA A 37 0.34 9.30 -11.75
C ALA A 37 0.60 10.62 -12.46
N VAL A 38 0.39 10.66 -13.77
CA VAL A 38 0.53 11.89 -14.56
C VAL A 38 -0.49 12.95 -14.11
N LEU A 39 -1.74 12.55 -13.88
CA LEU A 39 -2.78 13.44 -13.36
C LEU A 39 -2.40 14.00 -11.99
N MET A 40 -1.92 13.16 -11.08
CA MET A 40 -1.53 13.59 -9.74
C MET A 40 -0.28 14.48 -9.76
N TYR A 41 0.68 14.19 -10.62
CA TYR A 41 1.85 15.04 -10.82
C TYR A 41 1.46 16.43 -11.36
N ALA A 42 0.56 16.48 -12.35
CA ALA A 42 0.02 17.73 -12.87
C ALA A 42 -0.75 18.53 -11.80
N ALA A 43 -1.60 17.86 -11.01
CA ALA A 43 -2.33 18.48 -9.91
C ALA A 43 -1.37 19.09 -8.86
N THR A 44 -0.30 18.38 -8.53
CA THR A 44 0.76 18.88 -7.63
C THR A 44 1.42 20.13 -8.22
N GLY A 45 1.75 20.09 -9.52
CA GLY A 45 2.29 21.22 -10.27
C GLY A 45 1.45 22.50 -10.15
N LEU A 46 0.13 22.36 -10.32
CA LEU A 46 -0.83 23.47 -10.26
C LEU A 46 -1.06 23.97 -8.82
N ALA A 47 -0.99 23.08 -7.82
CA ALA A 47 -1.27 23.41 -6.43
C ALA A 47 -0.10 24.10 -5.71
N MET A 48 1.15 23.95 -6.18
CA MET A 48 2.35 24.47 -5.51
C MET A 48 2.32 25.99 -5.24
N GLY A 49 1.60 26.78 -6.06
CA GLY A 49 1.50 28.23 -5.91
C GLY A 49 0.36 28.73 -5.02
N LEU A 50 -0.52 27.86 -4.55
CA LEU A 50 -1.79 28.25 -3.92
C LEU A 50 -1.77 28.24 -2.39
N GLY A 51 -0.63 27.93 -1.76
CA GLY A 51 -0.50 27.91 -0.29
C GLY A 51 -1.44 26.89 0.37
N MET A 52 -2.06 27.26 1.49
CA MET A 52 -2.96 26.38 2.26
C MET A 52 -4.16 25.85 1.43
N PRO A 53 -4.87 26.68 0.64
CA PRO A 53 -5.88 26.19 -0.31
C PRO A 53 -5.35 25.14 -1.28
N GLY A 54 -4.12 25.31 -1.78
CA GLY A 54 -3.46 24.32 -2.63
C GLY A 54 -3.29 22.97 -1.95
N GLY A 55 -2.91 22.96 -0.67
CA GLY A 55 -2.78 21.74 0.12
C GLY A 55 -4.11 20.99 0.31
N LEU A 56 -5.22 21.71 0.55
CA LEU A 56 -6.55 21.11 0.68
C LEU A 56 -7.05 20.54 -0.65
N LEU A 57 -6.90 21.29 -1.75
CA LEU A 57 -7.26 20.83 -3.09
C LEU A 57 -6.44 19.60 -3.50
N LEU A 58 -5.14 19.60 -3.18
CA LEU A 58 -4.28 18.45 -3.43
C LEU A 58 -4.70 17.23 -2.61
N GLY A 59 -5.12 17.42 -1.36
CA GLY A 59 -5.68 16.36 -0.52
C GLY A 59 -6.93 15.73 -1.14
N MET A 60 -7.85 16.54 -1.67
CA MET A 60 -9.05 16.05 -2.36
C MET A 60 -8.70 15.33 -3.67
N ALA A 61 -7.81 15.89 -4.47
CA ALA A 61 -7.35 15.27 -5.72
C ALA A 61 -6.68 13.92 -5.43
N ASN A 62 -5.81 13.87 -4.42
CA ASN A 62 -5.19 12.64 -3.96
C ASN A 62 -6.23 11.60 -3.51
N ALA A 63 -7.22 11.98 -2.71
CA ALA A 63 -8.26 11.06 -2.27
C ALA A 63 -9.11 10.54 -3.44
N PHE A 64 -9.37 11.37 -4.45
CA PHE A 64 -10.05 10.95 -5.67
C PHE A 64 -9.22 9.93 -6.46
N VAL A 65 -7.93 10.20 -6.65
CA VAL A 65 -7.00 9.33 -7.39
C VAL A 65 -6.79 8.01 -6.66
N VAL A 66 -6.53 8.04 -5.35
CA VAL A 66 -6.42 6.82 -4.53
C VAL A 66 -7.74 6.06 -4.54
N GLY A 67 -8.88 6.74 -4.36
CA GLY A 67 -10.18 6.09 -4.37
C GLY A 67 -10.49 5.38 -5.69
N ALA A 68 -10.15 6.01 -6.82
CA ALA A 68 -10.25 5.38 -8.14
C ALA A 68 -9.30 4.18 -8.26
N PHE A 69 -8.05 4.31 -7.79
CA PHE A 69 -7.09 3.21 -7.80
C PHE A 69 -7.54 2.01 -6.95
N LEU A 70 -8.09 2.24 -5.75
CA LEU A 70 -8.64 1.19 -4.90
C LEU A 70 -9.84 0.49 -5.57
N GLY A 71 -10.70 1.23 -6.28
CA GLY A 71 -11.78 0.65 -7.07
C GLY A 71 -11.29 -0.27 -8.18
N LEU A 72 -10.21 0.12 -8.87
CA LEU A 72 -9.57 -0.74 -9.87
C LEU A 72 -8.96 -1.99 -9.25
N LEU A 73 -8.32 -1.86 -8.09
CA LEU A 73 -7.78 -3.01 -7.35
C LEU A 73 -8.86 -3.96 -6.89
N GLU A 74 -10.01 -3.46 -6.42
CA GLU A 74 -11.15 -4.31 -6.07
C GLU A 74 -11.55 -5.18 -7.25
N GLN A 75 -11.81 -4.60 -8.41
CA GLN A 75 -12.16 -5.35 -9.61
C GLN A 75 -11.07 -6.36 -10.00
N ALA A 76 -9.81 -6.03 -9.80
CA ALA A 76 -8.70 -6.90 -10.15
C ALA A 76 -8.54 -8.12 -9.23
N VAL A 77 -8.79 -7.92 -7.93
CA VAL A 77 -8.60 -8.91 -6.85
C VAL A 77 -9.87 -9.74 -6.63
N THR A 78 -11.05 -9.11 -6.63
CA THR A 78 -12.33 -9.77 -6.34
C THR A 78 -13.13 -10.07 -7.59
N GLY A 79 -12.97 -9.28 -8.66
CA GLY A 79 -13.74 -9.44 -9.89
C GLY A 79 -13.48 -10.77 -10.61
N ALA A 80 -14.54 -11.33 -11.18
CA ALA A 80 -14.47 -12.56 -11.98
C ALA A 80 -14.11 -12.26 -13.46
N ARG A 81 -14.47 -11.07 -13.95
CA ARG A 81 -14.30 -10.67 -15.36
C ARG A 81 -12.98 -9.91 -15.60
N PRO A 82 -12.43 -9.96 -16.83
CA PRO A 82 -11.37 -9.05 -17.25
C PRO A 82 -11.84 -7.59 -17.27
N MET A 83 -10.93 -6.68 -16.92
CA MET A 83 -11.17 -5.23 -16.94
C MET A 83 -11.26 -4.70 -18.38
N VAL A 84 -12.16 -3.74 -18.60
CA VAL A 84 -12.39 -3.03 -19.87
C VAL A 84 -12.20 -1.52 -19.65
N TRP A 85 -11.98 -0.76 -20.72
CA TRP A 85 -11.78 0.70 -20.64
C TRP A 85 -12.91 1.47 -19.97
N SER A 86 -14.17 1.01 -20.09
CA SER A 86 -15.31 1.62 -19.41
C SER A 86 -15.17 1.53 -17.89
N ASP A 87 -14.61 0.42 -17.39
CA ASP A 87 -14.45 0.19 -15.96
C ASP A 87 -13.55 1.26 -15.32
N LEU A 88 -12.59 1.82 -16.06
CA LEU A 88 -11.72 2.89 -15.56
C LEU A 88 -12.50 4.14 -15.15
N TRP A 89 -13.61 4.42 -15.85
CA TRP A 89 -14.48 5.55 -15.55
C TRP A 89 -15.52 5.21 -14.51
N ASP A 90 -16.00 3.96 -14.49
CA ASP A 90 -17.04 3.51 -13.56
C ASP A 90 -16.57 3.52 -12.09
N VAL A 91 -15.28 3.29 -11.83
CA VAL A 91 -14.70 3.41 -10.46
C VAL A 91 -14.10 4.77 -10.13
N ALA A 92 -14.18 5.75 -11.04
CA ALA A 92 -13.67 7.09 -10.76
C ALA A 92 -14.38 7.70 -9.53
N GLY A 93 -13.61 7.93 -8.46
CA GLY A 93 -14.15 8.43 -7.19
C GLY A 93 -14.91 7.40 -6.32
N GLY A 94 -14.85 6.10 -6.65
CA GLY A 94 -15.62 5.06 -5.94
C GLY A 94 -15.39 5.03 -4.43
N TYR A 95 -14.13 5.11 -3.99
CA TYR A 95 -13.74 5.15 -2.57
C TYR A 95 -13.34 6.55 -2.09
N PHE A 96 -13.76 7.61 -2.78
CA PHE A 96 -13.38 8.98 -2.46
C PHE A 96 -13.68 9.36 -1.00
N TRP A 97 -14.90 9.08 -0.54
CA TRP A 97 -15.36 9.45 0.80
C TRP A 97 -14.65 8.65 1.90
N ASP A 98 -14.40 7.36 1.68
CA ASP A 98 -13.69 6.51 2.63
C ASP A 98 -12.24 6.99 2.80
N VAL A 99 -11.55 7.26 1.69
CA VAL A 99 -10.17 7.76 1.70
C VAL A 99 -10.08 9.14 2.34
N ILE A 100 -11.01 10.05 2.02
CA ILE A 100 -11.07 11.37 2.67
C ILE A 100 -11.29 11.21 4.17
N THR A 101 -12.29 10.44 4.60
CA THR A 101 -12.67 10.37 6.02
C THR A 101 -11.55 9.76 6.84
N VAL A 102 -10.98 8.62 6.40
CA VAL A 102 -9.85 8.00 7.07
C VAL A 102 -8.62 8.91 7.04
N GLY A 103 -8.33 9.52 5.90
CA GLY A 103 -7.23 10.48 5.73
C GLY A 103 -7.35 11.65 6.71
N PHE A 104 -8.53 12.25 6.87
CA PHE A 104 -8.77 13.36 7.79
C PHE A 104 -8.64 12.95 9.26
N ILE A 105 -9.17 11.78 9.64
CA ILE A 105 -9.06 11.25 11.02
C ILE A 105 -7.59 11.10 11.43
N VAL A 106 -6.72 10.70 10.50
CA VAL A 106 -5.29 10.53 10.76
C VAL A 106 -4.52 11.84 10.63
N TRP A 107 -4.86 12.67 9.64
CA TRP A 107 -4.11 13.88 9.31
C TRP A 107 -4.25 14.97 10.37
N VAL A 108 -5.46 15.23 10.92
CA VAL A 108 -5.67 16.32 11.89
C VAL A 108 -4.84 16.11 13.17
N PRO A 109 -4.88 14.94 13.84
CA PRO A 109 -4.05 14.70 15.02
C PRO A 109 -2.55 14.81 14.72
N LEU A 110 -2.11 14.37 13.53
CA LEU A 110 -0.72 14.49 13.12
C LEU A 110 -0.28 15.94 12.94
N GLN A 111 -1.14 16.80 12.37
CA GLN A 111 -0.82 18.23 12.28
C GLN A 111 -0.69 18.88 13.66
N ILE A 112 -1.58 18.54 14.59
CA ILE A 112 -1.51 19.03 15.97
C ILE A 112 -0.23 18.53 16.66
N LEU A 113 0.11 17.25 16.49
CA LEU A 113 1.35 16.67 17.03
C LEU A 113 2.58 17.38 16.49
N GLU A 114 2.67 17.57 15.17
CA GLU A 114 3.81 18.24 14.54
C GLU A 114 3.95 19.69 15.03
N LEU A 115 2.85 20.43 15.12
CA LEU A 115 2.84 21.81 15.63
C LEU A 115 3.25 21.86 17.11
N GLY A 116 2.69 20.98 17.94
CA GLY A 116 2.99 20.93 19.38
C GLY A 116 4.42 20.49 19.69
N MET A 117 5.07 19.75 18.79
CA MET A 117 6.44 19.26 18.97
C MET A 117 7.53 20.20 18.43
N GLN A 118 7.18 21.31 17.77
CA GLN A 118 8.17 22.23 17.17
C GLN A 118 9.14 22.85 18.18
N ALA A 119 8.65 23.15 19.39
CA ALA A 119 9.46 23.72 20.47
C ALA A 119 10.21 22.67 21.30
N ASN A 120 10.00 21.38 21.05
CA ASN A 120 10.58 20.30 21.83
C ASN A 120 11.88 19.80 21.17
N PRO A 121 13.04 19.79 21.88
CA PRO A 121 14.30 19.23 21.37
C PRO A 121 14.18 17.76 20.92
N TYR A 122 13.30 16.99 21.56
CA TYR A 122 13.02 15.59 21.21
C TYR A 122 11.86 15.42 20.22
N GLY A 123 11.27 16.53 19.76
CA GLY A 123 10.11 16.56 18.87
C GLY A 123 10.28 15.69 17.62
N PRO A 124 11.39 15.80 16.86
CA PRO A 124 11.61 14.98 15.66
C PRO A 124 11.60 13.47 15.92
N ALA A 125 12.16 13.03 17.05
CA ALA A 125 12.20 11.62 17.43
C ALA A 125 10.81 11.10 17.79
N ILE A 126 10.05 11.86 18.59
CA ILE A 126 8.67 11.53 18.98
C ILE A 126 7.77 11.45 17.74
N VAL A 127 7.83 12.46 16.88
CA VAL A 127 7.04 12.51 15.64
C VAL A 127 7.38 11.32 14.75
N SER A 128 8.66 10.99 14.58
CA SER A 128 9.08 9.82 13.79
C SER A 128 8.60 8.50 14.38
N ALA A 129 8.60 8.36 15.71
CA ALA A 129 8.08 7.17 16.39
C ALA A 129 6.56 7.01 16.18
N VAL A 130 5.79 8.11 16.24
CA VAL A 130 4.35 8.09 15.94
C VAL A 130 4.11 7.73 14.47
N PHE A 131 4.86 8.31 13.54
CA PHE A 131 4.78 7.93 12.13
C PHE A 131 5.10 6.45 11.91
N LEU A 132 6.12 5.91 12.57
CA LEU A 132 6.40 4.48 12.48
C LEU A 132 5.26 3.62 13.03
N LEU A 133 4.67 4.02 14.16
CA LEU A 133 3.54 3.30 14.74
C LEU A 133 2.35 3.29 13.79
N LEU A 134 1.99 4.45 13.23
CA LEU A 134 0.94 4.55 12.23
C LEU A 134 1.30 3.76 10.97
N PHE A 135 2.59 3.74 10.56
CA PHE A 135 3.05 2.99 9.39
C PHE A 135 2.73 1.52 9.53
N ILE A 136 2.91 0.98 10.73
CA ILE A 136 2.61 -0.41 11.05
C ILE A 136 1.10 -0.61 11.16
N LEU A 137 0.41 0.22 11.94
CA LEU A 137 -1.01 0.00 12.28
C LEU A 137 -1.97 0.27 11.12
N LEU A 138 -1.67 1.25 10.27
CA LEU A 138 -2.52 1.67 9.16
C LEU A 138 -2.13 1.05 7.82
N ASN A 139 -1.07 0.22 7.79
CA ASN A 139 -0.63 -0.41 6.55
C ASN A 139 -1.76 -1.16 5.81
N PRO A 140 -2.62 -1.96 6.49
CA PRO A 140 -3.72 -2.68 5.84
C PRO A 140 -4.94 -1.84 5.47
N VAL A 141 -5.00 -0.55 5.83
CA VAL A 141 -6.17 0.32 5.61
C VAL A 141 -6.62 0.34 4.14
N PRO A 142 -5.73 0.50 3.14
CA PRO A 142 -6.13 0.45 1.74
C PRO A 142 -6.88 -0.84 1.41
N GLU A 143 -6.38 -2.00 1.87
CA GLU A 143 -7.00 -3.29 1.66
C GLU A 143 -8.34 -3.44 2.37
N LEU A 144 -8.49 -2.89 3.57
CA LEU A 144 -9.75 -2.85 4.31
C LEU A 144 -10.81 -2.01 3.59
N ILE A 145 -10.43 -0.84 3.06
CA ILE A 145 -11.35 0.08 2.37
C ILE A 145 -12.06 -0.63 1.22
N TYR A 146 -11.33 -1.34 0.34
CA TYR A 146 -11.95 -1.95 -0.84
C TYR A 146 -12.39 -3.41 -0.67
N GLN A 147 -11.94 -4.14 0.36
CA GLN A 147 -12.34 -5.53 0.57
C GLN A 147 -13.34 -5.75 1.71
N SER A 148 -13.24 -4.99 2.80
CA SER A 148 -14.00 -5.27 4.03
C SER A 148 -15.40 -4.67 4.02
N ARG A 149 -15.62 -3.58 3.25
CA ARG A 149 -16.89 -2.82 3.24
C ARG A 149 -17.43 -2.56 4.66
N ALA A 150 -16.53 -2.33 5.62
CA ALA A 150 -16.91 -2.02 7.00
C ALA A 150 -17.71 -0.71 7.02
N GLY A 151 -18.80 -0.68 7.78
CA GLY A 151 -19.84 0.35 7.66
C GLY A 151 -19.40 1.75 8.06
N THR A 152 -18.39 1.87 8.93
CA THR A 152 -17.87 3.19 9.38
C THR A 152 -16.34 3.28 9.29
N SER A 153 -15.82 4.48 9.02
CA SER A 153 -14.37 4.71 8.89
C SER A 153 -13.57 4.46 10.18
N LEU A 154 -14.21 4.53 11.35
CA LEU A 154 -13.59 4.17 12.64
C LEU A 154 -13.45 2.66 12.81
N GLU A 155 -14.43 1.88 12.32
CA GLU A 155 -14.31 0.42 12.28
C GLU A 155 -13.17 0.00 11.38
N ILE A 156 -12.95 0.66 10.25
CA ILE A 156 -11.78 0.41 9.37
C ILE A 156 -10.45 0.54 10.15
N LEU A 157 -10.32 1.57 11.00
CA LEU A 157 -9.11 1.74 11.81
C LEU A 157 -8.96 0.66 12.88
N LYS A 158 -10.06 0.27 13.52
CA LYS A 158 -10.09 -0.80 14.51
C LYS A 158 -9.73 -2.15 13.88
N ASP A 159 -10.35 -2.49 12.75
CA ASP A 159 -10.10 -3.73 12.02
C ASP A 159 -8.66 -3.78 11.51
N SER A 160 -8.08 -2.64 11.12
CA SER A 160 -6.67 -2.53 10.76
C SER A 160 -5.75 -2.90 11.92
N TYR A 161 -6.06 -2.39 13.12
CA TYR A 161 -5.32 -2.73 14.33
C TYR A 161 -5.44 -4.23 14.67
N GLU A 162 -6.67 -4.78 14.68
CA GLU A 162 -6.91 -6.20 14.97
C GLU A 162 -6.21 -7.11 13.94
N PHE A 163 -6.29 -6.77 12.66
CA PHE A 163 -5.62 -7.50 11.59
C PHE A 163 -4.10 -7.54 11.79
N VAL A 164 -3.48 -6.40 12.10
CA VAL A 164 -2.04 -6.32 12.36
C VAL A 164 -1.67 -7.16 13.58
N LEU A 165 -2.41 -7.06 14.69
CA LEU A 165 -2.12 -7.87 15.87
C LEU A 165 -2.12 -9.37 15.58
N GLU A 166 -3.08 -9.84 14.79
CA GLU A 166 -3.23 -11.25 14.46
C GLU A 166 -2.21 -11.74 13.42
N ASN A 167 -1.85 -10.90 12.44
CA ASN A 167 -1.15 -11.33 11.24
C ASN A 167 0.16 -10.57 10.96
N TRP A 168 0.71 -9.78 11.89
CA TRP A 168 1.90 -8.94 11.64
C TRP A 168 3.09 -9.71 11.04
N ILE A 169 3.32 -10.95 11.46
CA ILE A 169 4.45 -11.77 10.94
C ILE A 169 4.22 -12.08 9.46
N GLU A 170 3.05 -12.65 9.13
CA GLU A 170 2.70 -13.03 7.76
C GLU A 170 2.54 -11.80 6.84
N TRP A 171 2.05 -10.68 7.39
CA TRP A 171 1.81 -9.47 6.63
C TRP A 171 3.07 -8.68 6.31
N PHE A 172 3.98 -8.50 7.28
CA PHE A 172 5.18 -7.68 7.10
C PHE A 172 6.40 -8.46 6.61
N SER A 173 6.43 -9.79 6.72
CA SER A 173 7.62 -10.55 6.29
C SER A 173 7.96 -10.44 4.79
N PRO A 174 7.01 -10.35 3.84
CA PRO A 174 7.36 -10.08 2.44
C PRO A 174 8.13 -8.75 2.28
N LEU A 175 7.70 -7.71 3.01
CA LEU A 175 8.38 -6.41 3.01
C LEU A 175 9.77 -6.53 3.64
N VAL A 176 9.90 -7.21 4.78
CA VAL A 176 11.20 -7.43 5.44
C VAL A 176 12.17 -8.15 4.51
N VAL A 177 11.75 -9.19 3.79
CA VAL A 177 12.63 -9.94 2.88
C VAL A 177 13.15 -9.05 1.74
N ILE A 178 12.29 -8.19 1.18
CA ILE A 178 12.67 -7.28 0.08
C ILE A 178 13.61 -6.17 0.57
N LEU A 179 13.39 -5.67 1.79
CA LEU A 179 14.13 -4.55 2.36
C LEU A 179 15.39 -4.95 3.13
N ALA A 180 15.50 -6.21 3.59
CA ALA A 180 16.58 -6.70 4.44
C ALA A 180 17.99 -6.37 3.91
N PRO A 181 18.30 -6.47 2.60
CA PRO A 181 19.63 -6.14 2.08
C PRO A 181 20.05 -4.67 2.27
N PHE A 182 19.10 -3.75 2.47
CA PHE A 182 19.36 -2.30 2.57
C PHE A 182 19.44 -1.79 4.02
N GLY A 183 19.16 -2.66 4.99
CA GLY A 183 19.26 -2.35 6.42
C GLY A 183 18.14 -1.46 6.97
N LEU A 184 18.22 -1.21 8.28
CA LEU A 184 17.18 -0.48 9.03
C LEU A 184 17.10 1.01 8.64
N SER A 185 18.20 1.62 8.20
CA SER A 185 18.21 3.03 7.79
C SER A 185 17.27 3.30 6.62
N PHE A 186 17.24 2.39 5.63
CA PHE A 186 16.32 2.49 4.50
C PHE A 186 14.87 2.34 4.95
N PHE A 187 14.58 1.38 5.83
CA PHE A 187 13.25 1.20 6.41
C PHE A 187 12.74 2.43 7.17
N PHE A 188 13.60 3.05 8.00
CA PHE A 188 13.25 4.29 8.69
C PHE A 188 13.08 5.47 7.73
N SER A 189 13.87 5.55 6.66
CA SER A 189 13.72 6.62 5.66
C SER A 189 12.34 6.60 4.99
N ILE A 190 11.85 5.39 4.68
CA ILE A 190 10.53 5.16 4.07
C ILE A 190 9.41 5.41 5.08
N SER A 191 9.60 4.97 6.33
CA SER A 191 8.60 5.09 7.40
C SER A 191 8.50 6.50 8.02
N SER A 192 9.44 7.40 7.70
CA SER A 192 9.53 8.76 8.27
C SER A 192 8.51 9.74 7.67
N ARG A 193 8.76 11.06 7.70
CA ARG A 193 7.85 12.15 7.28
C ARG A 193 7.32 12.03 5.84
N ASN A 194 8.00 11.27 4.98
CA ASN A 194 7.53 10.88 3.64
C ASN A 194 6.39 9.84 3.67
N GLY A 195 6.08 9.31 4.85
CA GLY A 195 5.08 8.31 5.20
C GLY A 195 3.69 8.83 5.48
N ARG A 196 3.43 10.14 5.30
CA ARG A 196 2.31 10.88 5.92
C ARG A 196 0.92 10.28 5.75
N LEU A 197 0.69 9.44 4.74
CA LEU A 197 -0.62 8.88 4.44
C LEU A 197 -0.61 7.36 4.14
N MET A 198 0.51 6.64 4.30
CA MET A 198 0.59 5.16 4.34
C MET A 198 -0.29 4.41 3.33
N GLY A 199 -0.14 4.75 2.05
CA GLY A 199 -0.90 4.13 0.95
C GLY A 199 -2.22 4.83 0.62
N LEU A 200 -2.57 5.88 1.37
CA LEU A 200 -3.56 6.88 1.01
C LEU A 200 -2.93 8.12 0.36
N ASP A 201 -1.62 8.13 0.10
CA ASP A 201 -0.97 9.07 -0.84
C ASP A 201 -0.57 8.31 -2.11
N PHE A 202 -1.13 8.73 -3.24
CA PHE A 202 -0.95 8.05 -4.51
C PHE A 202 0.50 8.09 -5.02
N LEU A 203 1.19 9.24 -4.89
CA LEU A 203 2.58 9.33 -5.35
C LEU A 203 3.50 8.50 -4.44
N GLN A 204 3.16 8.41 -3.16
CA GLN A 204 3.88 7.58 -2.21
C GLN A 204 3.70 6.08 -2.47
N LEU A 205 2.52 5.64 -2.95
CA LEU A 205 2.31 4.26 -3.39
C LEU A 205 3.28 3.84 -4.49
N LEU A 206 3.68 4.79 -5.36
CA LEU A 206 4.72 4.58 -6.38
C LEU A 206 6.14 4.77 -5.83
N GLY A 207 6.29 5.59 -4.77
CA GLY A 207 7.58 5.87 -4.14
C GLY A 207 8.27 4.64 -3.55
N LEU A 208 7.51 3.73 -2.94
CA LEU A 208 8.04 2.46 -2.40
C LEU A 208 8.70 1.58 -3.48
N PRO A 209 7.99 1.14 -4.52
CA PRO A 209 8.61 0.34 -5.59
C PRO A 209 9.72 1.11 -6.31
N PHE A 210 9.56 2.42 -6.53
CA PHE A 210 10.61 3.26 -7.10
C PHE A 210 11.91 3.21 -6.29
N ALA A 211 11.81 3.42 -4.97
CA ALA A 211 12.96 3.44 -4.08
C ALA A 211 13.63 2.06 -4.00
N VAL A 212 12.83 0.99 -3.88
CA VAL A 212 13.33 -0.38 -3.83
C VAL A 212 14.06 -0.75 -5.13
N LEU A 213 13.45 -0.49 -6.30
CA LEU A 213 14.09 -0.77 -7.59
C LEU A 213 15.37 0.03 -7.78
N SER A 214 15.38 1.31 -7.37
CA SER A 214 16.56 2.17 -7.44
C SER A 214 17.72 1.59 -6.64
N GLN A 215 17.46 1.15 -5.40
CA GLN A 215 18.48 0.55 -4.55
C GLN A 215 19.00 -0.78 -5.11
N TRP A 216 18.11 -1.64 -5.63
CA TRP A 216 18.52 -2.91 -6.25
C TRP A 216 19.37 -2.70 -7.50
N PHE A 217 18.99 -1.79 -8.39
CA PHE A 217 19.76 -1.51 -9.61
C PHE A 217 21.09 -0.85 -9.32
N GLN A 218 21.16 0.00 -8.29
CA GLN A 218 22.43 0.51 -7.80
C GLN A 218 23.31 -0.61 -7.23
N ALA A 219 22.75 -1.52 -6.43
CA ALA A 219 23.47 -2.67 -5.88
C ALA A 219 24.00 -3.64 -6.95
N LEU A 220 23.29 -3.75 -8.09
CA LEU A 220 23.73 -4.53 -9.25
C LEU A 220 24.79 -3.83 -10.11
N GLY A 221 25.19 -2.59 -9.76
CA GLY A 221 26.23 -1.85 -10.47
C GLY A 221 25.81 -1.32 -11.84
N LEU A 222 24.51 -1.14 -12.09
CA LEU A 222 24.02 -0.56 -13.34
C LEU A 222 24.42 0.91 -13.46
N SER A 223 24.67 1.37 -14.69
CA SER A 223 24.93 2.79 -14.95
C SER A 223 23.73 3.65 -14.55
N SER A 224 23.97 4.90 -14.15
CA SER A 224 22.92 5.81 -13.66
C SER A 224 21.77 6.00 -14.66
N LEU A 225 22.10 6.15 -15.96
CA LEU A 225 21.10 6.32 -17.01
C LEU A 225 20.30 5.04 -17.26
N THR A 226 20.96 3.89 -17.33
CA THR A 226 20.27 2.59 -17.51
C THR A 226 19.38 2.27 -16.32
N ALA A 227 19.84 2.52 -15.10
CA ALA A 227 19.06 2.33 -13.88
C ALA A 227 17.83 3.24 -13.91
N MET A 228 18.00 4.53 -14.22
CA MET A 228 16.88 5.49 -14.29
C MET A 228 15.78 5.03 -15.26
N ILE A 229 16.13 4.63 -16.49
CA ILE A 229 15.15 4.17 -17.48
C ILE A 229 14.41 2.92 -16.97
N LEU A 230 15.15 1.94 -16.45
CA LEU A 230 14.56 0.70 -15.94
C LEU A 230 13.65 0.96 -14.74
N VAL A 231 14.06 1.81 -13.78
CA VAL A 231 13.22 2.20 -12.65
C VAL A 231 11.93 2.84 -13.14
N LEU A 232 11.99 3.80 -14.06
CA LEU A 232 10.80 4.49 -14.57
C LEU A 232 9.83 3.53 -15.29
N CYS A 233 10.34 2.61 -16.09
CA CYS A 233 9.51 1.63 -16.80
C CYS A 233 8.92 0.56 -15.86
N LEU A 234 9.66 0.14 -14.83
CA LEU A 234 9.27 -0.98 -13.97
C LEU A 234 8.52 -0.54 -12.71
N THR A 235 8.60 0.72 -12.29
CA THR A 235 7.88 1.25 -11.12
C THR A 235 6.37 1.02 -11.19
N PRO A 236 5.66 1.31 -12.31
CA PRO A 236 4.22 1.13 -12.38
C PRO A 236 3.82 -0.35 -12.33
N VAL A 237 4.59 -1.20 -13.02
CA VAL A 237 4.36 -2.66 -13.05
C VAL A 237 4.57 -3.25 -11.65
N SER A 238 5.66 -2.86 -10.98
CA SER A 238 5.97 -3.31 -9.62
C SER A 238 5.00 -2.77 -8.58
N ALA A 239 4.49 -1.54 -8.73
CA ALA A 239 3.44 -0.99 -7.87
C ALA A 239 2.14 -1.81 -7.98
N VAL A 240 1.70 -2.12 -9.21
CA VAL A 240 0.51 -2.96 -9.43
C VAL A 240 0.73 -4.37 -8.86
N LEU A 241 1.89 -4.99 -9.13
CA LEU A 241 2.23 -6.31 -8.57
C LEU A 241 2.20 -6.31 -7.04
N MET A 242 2.80 -5.30 -6.42
CA MET A 242 2.83 -5.17 -4.96
C MET A 242 1.42 -5.02 -4.39
N MET A 243 0.58 -4.16 -4.98
CA MET A 243 -0.79 -3.93 -4.48
C MET A 243 -1.71 -5.13 -4.72
N LEU A 244 -1.59 -5.81 -5.86
CA LEU A 244 -2.33 -7.05 -6.12
C LEU A 244 -1.90 -8.17 -5.16
N PHE A 245 -0.59 -8.31 -4.92
CA PHE A 245 -0.08 -9.27 -3.95
C PHE A 245 -0.58 -8.99 -2.54
N ARG A 246 -0.51 -7.73 -2.09
CA ARG A 246 -1.07 -7.30 -0.80
C ARG A 246 -2.57 -7.59 -0.72
N GLY A 247 -3.33 -7.33 -1.78
CA GLY A 247 -4.76 -7.62 -1.83
C GLY A 247 -5.09 -9.10 -1.69
N HIS A 248 -4.43 -9.98 -2.44
CA HIS A 248 -4.63 -11.43 -2.34
C HIS A 248 -4.13 -12.00 -1.02
N LEU A 249 -3.01 -11.50 -0.51
CA LEU A 249 -2.49 -11.90 0.80
C LEU A 249 -3.44 -11.49 1.92
N TYR A 250 -3.96 -10.27 1.89
CA TYR A 250 -4.94 -9.77 2.85
C TYR A 250 -6.19 -10.66 2.86
N LYS A 251 -6.75 -10.96 1.68
CA LYS A 251 -7.92 -11.84 1.52
C LYS A 251 -7.69 -13.23 2.11
N ALA A 252 -6.50 -13.80 1.89
CA ALA A 252 -6.18 -15.14 2.37
C ALA A 252 -5.93 -15.17 3.89
N LEU A 253 -5.41 -14.07 4.46
CA LEU A 253 -5.19 -13.91 5.89
C LEU A 253 -6.49 -13.69 6.65
N THR A 254 -7.44 -12.93 6.10
CA THR A 254 -8.76 -12.70 6.73
C THR A 254 -9.70 -13.89 6.60
N SER A 255 -9.59 -14.68 5.53
CA SER A 255 -10.47 -15.85 5.33
C SER A 255 -10.10 -17.07 6.19
N SER A 256 -8.94 -17.07 6.84
CA SER A 256 -8.44 -18.23 7.60
C SER A 256 -7.66 -17.83 8.83
N SER A 257 -7.97 -18.42 9.98
CA SER A 257 -7.15 -18.24 11.18
C SER A 257 -5.84 -19.04 11.08
N ARG A 258 -4.80 -18.60 11.80
CA ARG A 258 -3.50 -19.30 11.85
C ARG A 258 -3.64 -20.78 12.27
N ARG A 259 -4.59 -21.10 13.15
CA ARG A 259 -4.90 -22.47 13.60
C ARG A 259 -5.57 -23.31 12.50
N GLN A 260 -6.50 -22.73 11.75
CA GLN A 260 -7.15 -23.41 10.62
C GLN A 260 -6.17 -23.75 9.50
N ARG A 261 -5.23 -22.84 9.17
CA ARG A 261 -4.18 -23.09 8.16
C ARG A 261 -3.30 -24.29 8.52
N LEU A 262 -2.89 -24.39 9.78
CA LEU A 262 -2.10 -25.53 10.28
C LEU A 262 -2.89 -26.84 10.20
N PHE A 263 -4.19 -26.81 10.50
CA PHE A 263 -5.06 -27.99 10.43
C PHE A 263 -5.30 -28.47 9.00
N GLN A 264 -5.63 -27.58 8.06
CA GLN A 264 -5.82 -27.91 6.64
C GLN A 264 -4.57 -28.54 6.03
N ARG A 265 -3.38 -28.04 6.39
CA ARG A 265 -2.12 -28.59 5.92
C ARG A 265 -1.86 -30.01 6.43
N ARG A 266 -2.16 -30.28 7.71
CA ARG A 266 -2.06 -31.64 8.28
C ARG A 266 -2.99 -32.63 7.57
N GLN A 267 -4.21 -32.21 7.23
CA GLN A 267 -5.12 -33.04 6.45
C GLN A 267 -4.58 -33.33 5.04
N SER A 268 -3.98 -32.34 4.38
CA SER A 268 -3.39 -32.53 3.04
C SER A 268 -2.14 -33.42 3.00
N LEU A 269 -1.46 -33.61 4.13
CA LEU A 269 -0.28 -34.46 4.26
C LEU A 269 -0.60 -35.87 4.79
N GLY A 270 -1.83 -36.08 5.26
CA GLY A 270 -2.31 -37.36 5.79
C GLY A 270 -3.01 -38.26 4.75
N ASN A 271 -3.18 -37.76 3.52
CA ASN A 271 -3.63 -38.50 2.33
C ASN A 271 -2.47 -38.64 1.35
#